data_AF-A0A662DT02-F1
#
_entry.id   AF-A0A662DT02-F1
#
_cell.length_a   1.000
_cell.length_b   1.000
_cell.length_c   1.000
_cell.angle_alpha   90.00
_cell.angle_beta   90.00
_cell.angle_gamma   90.00
#
_symmetry.space_group_name_H-M   'P 1'
#
loop_
_entity.id
_entity.type
_entity.pdbx_description
1 polymer ?
#
loop_
_entity_poly.entity_id
_entity_poly.type
_entity_poly.pdbx_seq_one_letter_code
_entity_poly.pdbx_strand_id
1 'polypeptide(L)'
;GDLSGGDPFNPSQSGSTFLSTWDWDNGSDFTLLELDSIPNPNFHVYYAGWDVSGQTPQSATGIHHPSGHEKAISFENDPLSTIWGSHWKVNDWDLGTTEPGSSGSCLFNQSNGLCVGTLSGGYAACGNDLEDWYGQIDKSWTGNGTTSTRLSDHLDPLGLGVTTLQGRDPSGAGSTVQWLIPAAASAPGFGTSNWKTQIAVANPSSGTVTARLYFVAKGSAWPGIMLPGTHSIPAGGALYIDDPLADSNPTSGLIYITVDSGEAVVSTRTFNLGEMGSTYGQGIPGIPLDTAQPSSSIIIPLVHSVPNVFHTNLGIVQTSAGSLLARVTIHAPSGSIVATKTYAQTAAFNQINNLFANMGVGGQSVEGGWIEVELIGGSPAYWTAYASVVDDLTGDPTYVAAVVR
;
A
#
# COMPACT_ATOMS: atom_id res chain seq x y z
N GLY A 1 -24.79 0.85 -22.96
CA GLY A 1 -23.80 -0.24 -22.99
C GLY A 1 -24.32 -1.37 -22.13
N ASP A 2 -24.39 -2.58 -22.70
CA ASP A 2 -25.12 -3.74 -22.19
C ASP A 2 -24.30 -4.55 -21.17
N LEU A 3 -24.04 -3.96 -19.99
CA LEU A 3 -23.42 -4.63 -18.84
C LEU A 3 -24.23 -4.31 -17.55
N SER A 4 -25.49 -4.77 -17.51
CA SER A 4 -26.31 -4.76 -16.29
C SER A 4 -26.08 -6.03 -15.47
N GLY A 5 -25.84 -5.88 -14.17
CA GLY A 5 -25.48 -7.01 -13.30
C GLY A 5 -25.70 -6.80 -11.80
N GLY A 6 -26.38 -5.73 -11.38
CA GLY A 6 -26.67 -5.48 -9.97
C GLY A 6 -27.94 -4.66 -9.79
N ASP A 7 -28.66 -4.89 -8.70
CA ASP A 7 -29.77 -4.03 -8.27
C ASP A 7 -29.21 -2.66 -7.85
N PRO A 8 -29.51 -1.56 -8.57
CA PRO A 8 -28.96 -0.24 -8.27
C PRO A 8 -29.42 0.33 -6.91
N PHE A 9 -30.38 -0.32 -6.25
CA PHE A 9 -30.99 0.17 -5.00
C PHE A 9 -30.62 -0.65 -3.74
N ASN A 10 -29.74 -1.64 -3.87
CA ASN A 10 -29.28 -2.44 -2.73
C ASN A 10 -27.77 -2.67 -2.78
N PRO A 11 -27.01 -2.14 -1.81
CA PRO A 11 -27.44 -1.46 -0.59
C PRO A 11 -27.88 0.02 -0.74
N SER A 12 -28.78 0.48 0.13
CA SER A 12 -29.22 1.89 0.20
C SER A 12 -29.21 2.47 1.62
N GLN A 13 -29.14 3.80 1.71
CA GLN A 13 -29.26 4.62 2.93
C GLN A 13 -30.01 5.91 2.58
N SER A 14 -30.61 6.55 3.59
CA SER A 14 -31.35 7.80 3.40
C SER A 14 -31.05 8.80 4.53
N GLY A 15 -31.35 10.06 4.27
CA GLY A 15 -31.08 11.17 5.18
C GLY A 15 -29.84 11.95 4.78
N SER A 16 -30.00 13.27 4.64
CA SER A 16 -28.90 14.18 4.43
C SER A 16 -29.25 15.59 4.89
N THR A 17 -28.23 16.32 5.28
CA THR A 17 -28.25 17.72 5.65
C THR A 17 -27.58 18.55 4.55
N PHE A 18 -28.22 19.65 4.15
CA PHE A 18 -27.66 20.60 3.20
C PHE A 18 -26.54 21.42 3.85
N LEU A 19 -25.37 21.52 3.18
CA LEU A 19 -24.23 22.30 3.66
C LEU A 19 -24.00 23.57 2.84
N SER A 20 -23.84 23.44 1.52
CA SER A 20 -23.55 24.57 0.65
C SER A 20 -23.94 24.31 -0.81
N THR A 21 -24.18 25.37 -1.58
CA THR A 21 -24.44 25.31 -3.03
C THR A 21 -24.05 26.59 -3.74
N TRP A 22 -23.67 26.48 -5.00
CA TRP A 22 -23.55 27.62 -5.89
C TRP A 22 -24.17 27.27 -7.24
N ASP A 23 -25.15 28.06 -7.65
CA ASP A 23 -26.00 27.82 -8.81
C ASP A 23 -25.24 27.95 -10.13
N TRP A 24 -25.70 27.22 -11.14
CA TRP A 24 -25.17 27.27 -12.50
C TRP A 24 -25.12 28.69 -13.09
N ASP A 25 -26.20 29.48 -12.92
CA ASP A 25 -26.35 30.79 -13.56
C ASP A 25 -25.24 31.78 -13.16
N ASN A 26 -24.69 31.61 -11.96
CA ASN A 26 -23.71 32.53 -11.38
C ASN A 26 -22.41 31.84 -10.94
N GLY A 27 -22.28 30.53 -11.14
CA GLY A 27 -21.29 29.70 -10.46
C GLY A 27 -20.84 28.45 -11.20
N SER A 28 -20.45 27.45 -10.42
CA SER A 28 -19.93 26.16 -10.87
C SER A 28 -20.91 25.01 -10.66
N ASP A 29 -22.17 25.29 -10.38
CA ASP A 29 -23.24 24.27 -10.29
C ASP A 29 -22.90 23.08 -9.38
N PHE A 30 -22.71 23.37 -8.09
CA PHE A 30 -22.43 22.34 -7.09
C PHE A 30 -23.44 22.39 -5.94
N THR A 31 -23.65 21.25 -5.29
CA THR A 31 -24.30 21.14 -3.98
C THR A 31 -23.53 20.16 -3.12
N LEU A 32 -23.14 20.58 -1.92
CA LEU A 32 -22.54 19.73 -0.90
C LEU A 32 -23.59 19.33 0.14
N LEU A 33 -23.71 18.04 0.36
CA LEU A 33 -24.59 17.43 1.35
C LEU A 33 -23.76 16.61 2.34
N GLU A 34 -24.18 16.61 3.60
CA GLU A 34 -23.69 15.68 4.62
C GLU A 34 -24.73 14.59 4.83
N LEU A 35 -24.35 13.33 4.79
CA LEU A 35 -25.29 12.24 5.09
C LEU A 35 -25.59 12.22 6.59
N ASP A 36 -26.84 11.97 6.97
CA ASP A 36 -27.25 11.98 8.39
C ASP A 36 -26.60 10.84 9.21
N SER A 37 -26.05 9.83 8.52
CA SER A 37 -25.31 8.74 9.14
C SER A 37 -24.12 8.33 8.28
N ILE A 38 -23.04 7.86 8.93
CA ILE A 38 -21.89 7.27 8.24
C ILE A 38 -22.37 6.03 7.45
N PRO A 39 -21.97 5.85 6.18
CA PRO A 39 -22.35 4.70 5.40
C PRO A 39 -22.04 3.38 6.10
N ASN A 40 -22.95 2.41 5.96
CA ASN A 40 -22.74 1.07 6.50
C ASN A 40 -21.43 0.48 5.92
N PRO A 41 -20.49 -0.01 6.76
CA PRO A 41 -19.22 -0.58 6.29
C PRO A 41 -19.37 -1.70 5.24
N ASN A 42 -20.47 -2.45 5.26
CA ASN A 42 -20.77 -3.50 4.27
C ASN A 42 -21.04 -2.96 2.86
N PHE A 43 -21.24 -1.64 2.72
CA PHE A 43 -21.45 -1.02 1.42
C PHE A 43 -20.11 -0.74 0.72
N HIS A 44 -18.99 -0.89 1.45
CA HIS A 44 -17.63 -0.64 0.94
C HIS A 44 -17.52 0.72 0.24
N VAL A 45 -18.17 1.74 0.82
CA VAL A 45 -18.09 3.11 0.33
C VAL A 45 -16.68 3.63 0.54
N TYR A 46 -16.17 4.34 -0.45
CA TYR A 46 -14.90 5.06 -0.39
C TYR A 46 -15.18 6.56 -0.52
N TYR A 47 -14.59 7.39 0.36
CA TYR A 47 -14.62 8.83 0.20
C TYR A 47 -13.52 9.24 -0.76
N ALA A 48 -13.91 9.57 -1.99
CA ALA A 48 -12.98 10.06 -3.00
C ALA A 48 -12.23 11.32 -2.51
N GLY A 49 -10.96 11.42 -2.88
CA GLY A 49 -10.18 12.63 -2.66
C GLY A 49 -10.48 13.69 -3.72
N TRP A 50 -9.94 14.88 -3.52
CA TRP A 50 -10.22 16.06 -4.35
C TRP A 50 -8.95 16.86 -4.65
N ASP A 51 -8.96 17.56 -5.78
CA ASP A 51 -7.90 18.47 -6.21
C ASP A 51 -8.51 19.84 -6.58
N VAL A 52 -8.07 20.88 -5.87
CA VAL A 52 -8.53 22.28 -6.02
C VAL A 52 -7.44 23.17 -6.62
N SER A 53 -6.39 22.59 -7.21
CA SER A 53 -5.27 23.34 -7.78
C SER A 53 -5.63 24.16 -9.03
N GLY A 54 -6.74 23.82 -9.69
CA GLY A 54 -7.18 24.43 -10.94
C GLY A 54 -6.28 24.09 -12.14
N GLN A 55 -5.40 23.07 -12.03
CA GLN A 55 -4.60 22.61 -13.17
C GLN A 55 -5.49 21.90 -14.17
N THR A 56 -5.42 22.31 -15.45
CA THR A 56 -6.19 21.70 -16.53
C THR A 56 -5.84 20.22 -16.69
N PRO A 57 -6.78 19.28 -16.50
CA PRO A 57 -6.51 17.87 -16.73
C PRO A 57 -6.11 17.61 -18.18
N GLN A 58 -5.11 16.74 -18.40
CA GLN A 58 -4.65 16.37 -19.75
C GLN A 58 -5.37 15.12 -20.29
N SER A 59 -6.11 14.46 -19.41
CA SER A 59 -7.11 13.44 -19.68
C SER A 59 -7.98 13.31 -18.43
N ALA A 60 -9.17 12.72 -18.56
CA ALA A 60 -10.09 12.57 -17.45
C ALA A 60 -10.94 11.30 -17.53
N THR A 61 -11.53 10.94 -16.39
CA THR A 61 -12.43 9.81 -16.27
C THR A 61 -13.67 10.23 -15.51
N GLY A 62 -14.85 10.04 -16.11
CA GLY A 62 -16.14 10.22 -15.44
C GLY A 62 -16.66 8.90 -14.89
N ILE A 63 -17.12 8.88 -13.63
CA ILE A 63 -17.79 7.71 -13.03
C ILE A 63 -19.17 8.14 -12.57
N HIS A 64 -20.22 7.58 -13.18
CA HIS A 64 -21.57 8.15 -13.11
C HIS A 64 -22.66 7.08 -13.18
N HIS A 65 -23.92 7.51 -13.00
CA HIS A 65 -25.11 6.68 -13.08
C HIS A 65 -26.05 7.20 -14.18
N PRO A 66 -25.84 6.80 -15.45
CA PRO A 66 -26.61 7.30 -16.58
C PRO A 66 -28.07 6.83 -16.46
N SER A 67 -29.03 7.72 -16.61
CA SER A 67 -30.47 7.46 -16.40
C SER A 67 -30.81 6.92 -15.00
N GLY A 68 -29.92 7.07 -14.01
CA GLY A 68 -30.04 6.43 -12.70
C GLY A 68 -29.90 4.90 -12.73
N HIS A 69 -29.37 4.34 -13.83
CA HIS A 69 -29.08 2.91 -13.99
C HIS A 69 -27.80 2.51 -13.26
N GLU A 70 -27.27 1.31 -13.55
CA GLU A 70 -26.00 0.84 -13.02
C GLU A 70 -24.85 1.82 -13.29
N LYS A 71 -23.86 1.79 -12.39
CA LYS A 71 -22.67 2.64 -12.48
C LYS A 71 -21.91 2.39 -13.78
N ALA A 72 -21.59 3.46 -14.48
CA ALA A 72 -20.80 3.46 -15.71
C ALA A 72 -19.51 4.26 -15.54
N ILE A 73 -18.60 4.09 -16.49
CA ILE A 73 -17.33 4.81 -16.57
C ILE A 73 -17.13 5.32 -18.00
N SER A 74 -16.66 6.56 -18.13
CA SER A 74 -16.35 7.21 -19.41
C SER A 74 -14.94 7.80 -19.37
N PHE A 75 -14.23 7.78 -20.49
CA PHE A 75 -12.83 8.18 -20.62
C PHE A 75 -12.67 9.24 -21.70
N GLU A 76 -11.91 10.27 -21.37
CA GLU A 76 -11.45 11.37 -22.23
C GLU A 76 -9.93 11.34 -22.17
N ASN A 77 -9.25 11.11 -23.29
CA ASN A 77 -7.79 10.97 -23.36
C ASN A 77 -7.11 12.25 -23.85
N ASP A 78 -7.87 13.28 -24.23
CA ASP A 78 -7.36 14.57 -24.66
C ASP A 78 -7.45 15.63 -23.55
N PRO A 79 -6.63 16.71 -23.63
CA PRO A 79 -6.68 17.79 -22.67
C PRO A 79 -8.01 18.54 -22.66
N LEU A 80 -8.54 18.77 -21.46
CA LEU A 80 -9.77 19.53 -21.28
C LEU A 80 -9.55 21.02 -21.52
N SER A 81 -10.64 21.76 -21.66
CA SER A 81 -10.60 23.23 -21.71
C SER A 81 -11.48 23.84 -20.62
N THR A 82 -11.32 25.13 -20.34
CA THR A 82 -12.22 25.87 -19.45
C THR A 82 -13.26 26.61 -20.27
N ILE A 83 -14.54 26.47 -19.91
CA ILE A 83 -15.65 27.22 -20.48
C ILE A 83 -16.35 28.05 -19.39
N TRP A 84 -16.79 29.25 -19.77
CA TRP A 84 -17.41 30.27 -18.90
C TRP A 84 -16.59 30.69 -17.67
N GLY A 85 -15.35 30.24 -17.55
CA GLY A 85 -14.49 30.50 -16.40
C GLY A 85 -14.83 29.68 -15.15
N SER A 86 -15.83 28.79 -15.22
CA SER A 86 -16.30 27.99 -14.07
C SER A 86 -16.44 26.50 -14.33
N HIS A 87 -16.29 26.03 -15.58
CA HIS A 87 -16.50 24.63 -15.95
C HIS A 87 -15.32 24.06 -16.75
N TRP A 88 -14.96 22.81 -16.47
CA TRP A 88 -14.20 21.97 -17.38
C TRP A 88 -15.11 21.56 -18.53
N LYS A 89 -14.63 21.70 -19.76
CA LYS A 89 -15.25 21.17 -20.96
C LYS A 89 -14.49 19.91 -21.39
N VAL A 90 -15.19 18.79 -21.35
CA VAL A 90 -14.84 17.56 -22.09
C VAL A 90 -15.34 17.79 -23.51
N ASN A 91 -14.46 17.72 -24.51
CA ASN A 91 -14.86 18.06 -25.89
C ASN A 91 -15.63 16.91 -26.52
N ASP A 92 -15.12 15.69 -26.29
CA ASP A 92 -15.69 14.46 -26.78
C ASP A 92 -15.19 13.27 -25.97
N TRP A 93 -16.10 12.37 -25.61
CA TRP A 93 -15.71 11.15 -24.88
C TRP A 93 -15.12 10.11 -25.84
N ASP A 94 -13.84 9.77 -25.69
CA ASP A 94 -13.21 8.69 -26.46
C ASP A 94 -13.84 7.31 -26.21
N LEU A 95 -14.28 7.06 -24.97
CA LEU A 95 -14.94 5.83 -24.59
C LEU A 95 -16.04 6.10 -23.58
N GLY A 96 -17.25 5.67 -23.91
CA GLY A 96 -18.43 5.95 -23.09
C GLY A 96 -19.07 7.28 -23.48
N THR A 97 -19.97 7.76 -22.63
CA THR A 97 -20.69 9.03 -22.77
C THR A 97 -21.34 9.35 -21.42
N THR A 98 -22.05 10.46 -21.29
CA THR A 98 -22.97 10.67 -20.17
C THR A 98 -24.42 10.74 -20.67
N GLU A 99 -25.36 10.66 -19.75
CA GLU A 99 -26.80 10.77 -20.02
C GLU A 99 -27.51 11.53 -18.89
N PRO A 100 -28.75 12.00 -19.11
CA PRO A 100 -29.58 12.51 -18.01
C PRO A 100 -29.56 11.55 -16.81
N GLY A 101 -29.36 12.08 -15.59
CA GLY A 101 -29.12 11.27 -14.38
C GLY A 101 -27.65 11.17 -13.96
N SER A 102 -26.72 11.46 -14.87
CA SER A 102 -25.28 11.52 -14.56
C SER A 102 -24.89 12.78 -13.79
N SER A 103 -25.76 13.81 -13.74
CA SER A 103 -25.51 15.09 -13.08
C SER A 103 -25.06 14.92 -11.63
N GLY A 104 -24.06 15.68 -11.20
CA GLY A 104 -23.41 15.58 -9.90
C GLY A 104 -22.29 14.55 -9.80
N SER A 105 -22.06 13.74 -10.84
CA SER A 105 -20.95 12.77 -10.86
C SER A 105 -19.58 13.46 -10.90
N CYS A 106 -18.58 12.81 -10.30
CA CYS A 106 -17.21 13.31 -10.26
C CYS A 106 -16.47 13.04 -11.57
N LEU A 107 -15.68 14.03 -12.00
CA LEU A 107 -14.64 13.92 -13.01
C LEU A 107 -13.27 13.77 -12.33
N PHE A 108 -12.54 12.71 -12.64
CA PHE A 108 -11.24 12.40 -12.08
C PHE A 108 -10.11 12.75 -13.05
N ASN A 109 -9.06 13.41 -12.58
CA ASN A 109 -7.89 13.74 -13.40
C ASN A 109 -6.86 12.60 -13.43
N GLN A 110 -6.04 12.58 -14.47
CA GLN A 110 -5.02 11.55 -14.70
C GLN A 110 -3.77 11.65 -13.83
N SER A 111 -3.48 12.82 -13.26
CA SER A 111 -2.22 13.08 -12.55
C SER A 111 -2.19 12.42 -11.17
N ASN A 112 -3.32 12.39 -10.47
CA ASN A 112 -3.43 11.89 -9.11
C ASN A 112 -4.73 11.11 -8.83
N GLY A 113 -5.61 10.96 -9.82
CA GLY A 113 -6.87 10.22 -9.67
C GLY A 113 -7.89 10.90 -8.75
N LEU A 114 -7.77 12.20 -8.50
CA LEU A 114 -8.64 12.97 -7.61
C LEU A 114 -9.78 13.66 -8.37
N CYS A 115 -10.91 13.86 -7.69
CA CYS A 115 -12.05 14.58 -8.27
C CYS A 115 -11.71 16.06 -8.46
N VAL A 116 -11.94 16.58 -9.67
CA VAL A 116 -11.63 17.96 -10.10
C VAL A 116 -12.86 18.72 -10.58
N GLY A 117 -14.01 18.05 -10.74
CA GLY A 117 -15.25 18.70 -11.13
C GLY A 117 -16.47 17.80 -10.96
N THR A 118 -17.67 18.39 -10.97
CA THR A 118 -18.95 17.69 -10.88
C THR A 118 -19.80 17.93 -12.12
N LEU A 119 -20.42 16.90 -12.72
CA LEU A 119 -21.15 17.04 -13.97
C LEU A 119 -22.36 17.96 -13.78
N SER A 120 -22.42 19.01 -14.57
CA SER A 120 -23.59 19.90 -14.64
C SER A 120 -24.53 19.46 -15.76
N GLY A 121 -23.96 19.14 -16.93
CA GLY A 121 -24.69 18.65 -18.09
C GLY A 121 -23.84 18.74 -19.36
N GLY A 122 -24.47 18.52 -20.51
CA GLY A 122 -23.81 18.49 -21.81
C GLY A 122 -24.76 18.12 -22.93
N TYR A 123 -24.19 17.95 -24.12
CA TYR A 123 -24.88 17.40 -25.28
C TYR A 123 -24.56 15.93 -25.55
N ALA A 124 -23.65 15.34 -24.77
CA ALA A 124 -23.38 13.91 -24.74
C ALA A 124 -24.67 13.11 -24.53
N ALA A 125 -24.85 12.04 -25.30
CA ALA A 125 -25.94 11.08 -25.12
C ALA A 125 -25.61 9.75 -25.81
N CYS A 126 -26.30 8.65 -25.49
CA CYS A 126 -26.13 7.41 -26.25
C CYS A 126 -26.29 7.63 -27.77
N GLY A 127 -25.25 7.26 -28.52
CA GLY A 127 -25.17 7.45 -29.97
C GLY A 127 -24.42 8.70 -30.40
N ASN A 128 -23.95 9.53 -29.46
CA ASN A 128 -22.97 10.58 -29.70
C ASN A 128 -22.01 10.76 -28.50
N ASP A 129 -20.94 11.47 -28.76
CA ASP A 129 -19.85 11.81 -27.85
C ASP A 129 -19.65 13.33 -27.83
N LEU A 130 -20.72 14.12 -27.96
CA LEU A 130 -20.62 15.58 -27.88
C LEU A 130 -20.19 16.03 -26.48
N GLU A 131 -19.95 17.33 -26.34
CA GLU A 131 -19.33 17.86 -25.13
C GLU A 131 -20.16 17.70 -23.84
N ASP A 132 -19.44 17.60 -22.72
CA ASP A 132 -19.96 17.73 -21.36
C ASP A 132 -19.24 18.84 -20.60
N TRP A 133 -19.94 19.40 -19.62
CA TRP A 133 -19.45 20.48 -18.76
C TRP A 133 -19.52 20.08 -17.29
N TYR A 134 -18.37 20.16 -16.63
CA TYR A 134 -18.22 19.84 -15.21
C TYR A 134 -17.83 21.09 -14.43
N GLY A 135 -18.61 21.46 -13.42
CA GLY A 135 -18.28 22.55 -12.51
C GLY A 135 -16.93 22.34 -11.85
N GLN A 136 -15.99 23.27 -12.02
CA GLN A 136 -14.63 23.09 -11.52
C GLN A 136 -14.59 23.19 -9.99
N ILE A 137 -13.97 22.22 -9.33
CA ILE A 137 -13.91 22.19 -7.86
C ILE A 137 -13.07 23.35 -7.30
N ASP A 138 -12.04 23.84 -7.99
CA ASP A 138 -11.26 25.02 -7.56
C ASP A 138 -12.13 26.30 -7.52
N LYS A 139 -13.12 26.38 -8.41
CA LYS A 139 -14.11 27.47 -8.42
C LYS A 139 -15.12 27.29 -7.29
N SER A 140 -15.64 26.07 -7.12
CA SER A 140 -16.50 25.70 -5.99
C SER A 140 -15.81 25.88 -4.63
N TRP A 141 -14.48 25.81 -4.56
CA TRP A 141 -13.68 25.93 -3.35
C TRP A 141 -13.83 27.29 -2.67
N THR A 142 -13.77 28.35 -3.48
CA THR A 142 -13.95 29.74 -3.02
C THR A 142 -15.40 30.18 -3.12
N GLY A 143 -16.12 29.69 -4.12
CA GLY A 143 -17.54 29.96 -4.32
C GLY A 143 -17.86 31.44 -4.41
N ASN A 144 -19.05 31.83 -3.96
CA ASN A 144 -19.42 33.24 -3.81
C ASN A 144 -18.97 33.87 -2.47
N GLY A 145 -17.90 33.33 -1.86
CA GLY A 145 -17.27 33.92 -0.67
C GLY A 145 -17.99 33.71 0.67
N THR A 146 -19.04 32.88 0.72
CA THR A 146 -19.75 32.53 1.97
C THR A 146 -19.74 31.03 2.23
N THR A 147 -19.87 30.62 3.49
CA THR A 147 -19.91 29.21 3.91
C THR A 147 -21.05 28.41 3.28
N SER A 148 -22.19 29.05 3.00
CA SER A 148 -23.31 28.42 2.31
C SER A 148 -23.11 28.32 0.79
N THR A 149 -22.04 28.90 0.24
CA THR A 149 -21.79 28.98 -1.21
C THR A 149 -20.43 28.47 -1.64
N ARG A 150 -19.67 27.78 -0.77
CA ARG A 150 -18.31 27.31 -1.09
C ARG A 150 -17.97 26.00 -0.35
N LEU A 151 -17.00 25.25 -0.88
CA LEU A 151 -16.56 23.98 -0.32
C LEU A 151 -15.51 24.12 0.80
N SER A 152 -14.67 25.16 0.77
CA SER A 152 -13.48 25.26 1.63
C SER A 152 -13.76 25.18 3.13
N ASP A 153 -14.82 25.80 3.64
CA ASP A 153 -15.18 25.73 5.06
C ASP A 153 -15.54 24.31 5.53
N HIS A 154 -15.98 23.44 4.60
CA HIS A 154 -16.45 22.09 4.90
C HIS A 154 -15.39 21.03 4.63
N LEU A 155 -14.60 21.20 3.56
CA LEU A 155 -13.59 20.23 3.12
C LEU A 155 -12.17 20.53 3.65
N ASP A 156 -11.89 21.76 4.10
CA ASP A 156 -10.69 22.14 4.86
C ASP A 156 -11.08 22.93 6.12
N PRO A 157 -11.81 22.30 7.07
CA PRO A 157 -12.28 22.99 8.27
C PRO A 157 -11.14 23.44 9.21
N LEU A 158 -9.93 22.92 9.00
CA LEU A 158 -8.72 23.27 9.74
C LEU A 158 -7.95 24.43 9.10
N GLY A 159 -8.32 24.86 7.89
CA GLY A 159 -7.66 25.94 7.17
C GLY A 159 -6.18 25.65 6.86
N LEU A 160 -5.85 24.39 6.53
CA LEU A 160 -4.48 23.98 6.24
C LEU A 160 -3.99 24.53 4.89
N GLY A 161 -4.90 24.94 4.01
CA GLY A 161 -4.54 25.50 2.69
C GLY A 161 -3.96 24.45 1.75
N VAL A 162 -4.30 23.17 1.96
CA VAL A 162 -3.89 22.08 1.06
C VAL A 162 -4.67 22.18 -0.25
N THR A 163 -3.97 21.98 -1.37
CA THR A 163 -4.57 22.02 -2.72
C THR A 163 -5.08 20.67 -3.17
N THR A 164 -4.71 19.60 -2.46
CA THR A 164 -5.16 18.24 -2.73
C THR A 164 -5.35 17.47 -1.42
N LEU A 165 -6.29 16.53 -1.42
CA LEU A 165 -6.45 15.56 -0.35
C LEU A 165 -6.76 14.18 -0.97
N GLN A 166 -6.03 13.15 -0.53
CA GLN A 166 -6.27 11.78 -0.97
C GLN A 166 -7.59 11.25 -0.40
N GLY A 167 -8.19 10.30 -1.11
CA GLY A 167 -9.38 9.62 -0.63
C GLY A 167 -9.12 8.77 0.61
N ARG A 168 -10.19 8.35 1.29
CA ARG A 168 -10.13 7.49 2.48
C ARG A 168 -11.38 6.65 2.67
N ASP A 169 -11.28 5.60 3.47
CA ASP A 169 -12.44 4.85 3.92
C ASP A 169 -13.25 5.61 5.01
N PRO A 170 -14.59 5.55 5.00
CA PRO A 170 -15.48 6.26 5.93
C PRO A 170 -15.31 5.93 7.41
N SER A 171 -14.97 4.67 7.71
CA SER A 171 -14.95 4.13 9.07
C SER A 171 -13.76 4.63 9.89
N GLY A 172 -12.82 5.37 9.30
CA GLY A 172 -11.57 5.76 9.97
C GLY A 172 -10.64 4.57 10.27
N ALA A 173 -11.10 3.34 10.07
CA ALA A 173 -10.23 2.22 9.74
C ALA A 173 -9.67 2.56 8.36
N GLY A 174 -8.39 2.93 8.29
CA GLY A 174 -7.75 3.12 6.99
C GLY A 174 -7.82 1.83 6.19
N SER A 175 -7.45 1.92 4.91
CA SER A 175 -7.15 0.74 4.09
C SER A 175 -6.37 -0.26 4.94
N THR A 176 -6.84 -1.51 5.00
CA THR A 176 -6.12 -2.51 5.79
C THR A 176 -4.78 -2.76 5.12
N VAL A 177 -3.70 -2.30 5.76
CA VAL A 177 -2.34 -2.51 5.29
C VAL A 177 -1.85 -3.85 5.79
N GLN A 178 -1.32 -4.66 4.87
CA GLN A 178 -0.61 -5.87 5.21
C GLN A 178 0.90 -5.58 5.27
N TRP A 179 1.47 -5.66 6.46
CA TRP A 179 2.88 -5.46 6.72
C TRP A 179 3.61 -6.80 6.73
N LEU A 180 4.48 -7.04 5.75
CA LEU A 180 5.35 -8.21 5.70
C LEU A 180 6.59 -8.00 6.59
N ILE A 181 6.91 -9.00 7.39
CA ILE A 181 8.15 -9.08 8.18
C ILE A 181 8.91 -10.32 7.69
N PRO A 182 9.98 -10.15 6.90
CA PRO A 182 10.55 -11.25 6.13
C PRO A 182 11.32 -12.27 6.96
N ALA A 183 11.56 -12.01 8.26
CA ALA A 183 12.19 -12.96 9.17
C ALA A 183 11.64 -12.87 10.60
N ALA A 184 11.37 -14.03 11.19
CA ALA A 184 11.02 -14.19 12.60
C ALA A 184 11.51 -15.55 13.11
N ALA A 185 11.81 -15.65 14.40
CA ALA A 185 12.21 -16.89 15.05
C ALA A 185 11.90 -16.89 16.55
N SER A 186 11.52 -18.06 17.05
CA SER A 186 11.63 -18.45 18.46
C SER A 186 12.31 -19.82 18.48
N ALA A 187 13.65 -19.84 18.50
CA ALA A 187 14.40 -21.08 18.32
C ALA A 187 15.86 -20.98 18.79
N PRO A 188 16.46 -22.09 19.24
CA PRO A 188 17.92 -22.19 19.39
C PRO A 188 18.66 -21.90 18.08
N GLY A 189 19.80 -21.22 18.17
CA GLY A 189 20.70 -20.94 17.06
C GLY A 189 22.04 -21.66 17.19
N PHE A 190 23.10 -21.08 16.60
CA PHE A 190 24.46 -21.60 16.75
C PHE A 190 25.01 -21.35 18.17
N GLY A 191 25.76 -22.30 18.71
CA GLY A 191 26.32 -22.21 20.06
C GLY A 191 25.23 -22.14 21.14
N THR A 192 25.29 -21.12 22.00
CA THR A 192 24.33 -20.89 23.09
C THR A 192 23.22 -19.92 22.72
N SER A 193 23.10 -19.52 21.46
CA SER A 193 22.08 -18.56 21.03
C SER A 193 20.67 -19.14 21.09
N ASN A 194 19.72 -18.29 21.48
CA ASN A 194 18.29 -18.57 21.50
C ASN A 194 17.53 -17.34 20.99
N TRP A 195 17.12 -17.42 19.73
CA TRP A 195 16.46 -16.33 19.01
C TRP A 195 15.02 -16.15 19.47
N LYS A 196 14.59 -14.88 19.54
CA LYS A 196 13.23 -14.44 19.82
C LYS A 196 12.86 -13.30 18.89
N THR A 197 11.56 -13.15 18.59
CA THR A 197 11.04 -12.02 17.82
C THR A 197 10.27 -11.07 18.71
N GLN A 198 10.45 -9.77 18.51
CA GLN A 198 9.61 -8.74 19.13
C GLN A 198 8.92 -7.93 18.06
N ILE A 199 7.66 -7.58 18.30
CA ILE A 199 6.83 -6.82 17.37
C ILE A 199 6.40 -5.53 18.02
N ALA A 200 6.51 -4.44 17.28
CA ALA A 200 5.93 -3.14 17.61
C ALA A 200 5.01 -2.68 16.47
N VAL A 201 3.79 -2.28 16.81
CA VAL A 201 2.85 -1.59 15.91
C VAL A 201 2.54 -0.24 16.53
N ALA A 202 2.89 0.85 15.85
CA ALA A 202 2.59 2.21 16.29
C ALA A 202 1.34 2.71 15.55
N ASN A 203 0.39 3.29 16.28
CA ASN A 203 -0.80 3.92 15.74
C ASN A 203 -0.73 5.44 15.94
N PRO A 204 -0.24 6.21 14.96
CA PRO A 204 -0.20 7.67 15.06
C PRO A 204 -1.55 8.33 14.77
N SER A 205 -2.55 7.57 14.29
CA SER A 205 -3.85 8.13 13.92
C SER A 205 -4.67 8.60 15.12
N SER A 206 -5.71 9.38 14.84
CA SER A 206 -6.68 9.86 15.83
C SER A 206 -7.74 8.82 16.23
N GLY A 207 -7.73 7.65 15.59
CA GLY A 207 -8.68 6.56 15.81
C GLY A 207 -8.04 5.36 16.51
N THR A 208 -8.87 4.49 17.08
CA THR A 208 -8.40 3.15 17.51
C THR A 208 -8.25 2.26 16.29
N VAL A 209 -7.16 1.51 16.21
CA VAL A 209 -6.86 0.57 15.12
C VAL A 209 -6.80 -0.87 15.65
N THR A 210 -6.97 -1.82 14.77
CA THR A 210 -6.96 -3.26 15.00
C THR A 210 -5.82 -3.91 14.23
N ALA A 211 -4.95 -4.62 14.95
CA ALA A 211 -3.89 -5.44 14.38
C ALA A 211 -4.18 -6.94 14.52
N ARG A 212 -3.90 -7.72 13.46
CA ARG A 212 -3.92 -9.20 13.48
C ARG A 212 -2.62 -9.76 12.94
N LEU A 213 -2.04 -10.73 13.66
CA LEU A 213 -0.75 -11.30 13.35
C LEU A 213 -0.92 -12.68 12.70
N TYR A 214 -0.08 -12.97 11.72
CA TYR A 214 -0.04 -14.23 11.01
C TYR A 214 1.39 -14.72 10.90
N PHE A 215 1.59 -16.02 11.04
CA PHE A 215 2.89 -16.67 10.98
C PHE A 215 2.91 -17.72 9.88
N VAL A 216 3.96 -17.66 9.05
CA VAL A 216 4.24 -18.70 8.06
C VAL A 216 5.56 -19.36 8.41
N ALA A 217 5.47 -20.57 8.99
CA ALA A 217 6.63 -21.35 9.37
C ALA A 217 7.50 -21.72 8.16
N LYS A 218 8.80 -21.85 8.37
CA LYS A 218 9.76 -22.31 7.36
C LYS A 218 9.27 -23.60 6.70
N GLY A 219 9.32 -23.64 5.38
CA GLY A 219 8.84 -24.77 4.58
C GLY A 219 7.32 -24.81 4.34
N SER A 220 6.55 -23.91 4.98
CA SER A 220 5.10 -23.82 4.78
C SER A 220 4.75 -22.87 3.62
N ALA A 221 3.63 -23.13 2.97
CA ALA A 221 3.07 -22.23 1.95
C ALA A 221 2.35 -21.04 2.59
N TRP A 222 2.22 -19.95 1.83
CA TRP A 222 1.37 -18.81 2.17
C TRP A 222 -0.11 -19.24 2.23
N PRO A 223 -0.96 -18.70 3.14
CA PRO A 223 -0.72 -17.60 4.08
C PRO A 223 -0.33 -18.04 5.51
N GLY A 224 -0.03 -19.31 5.74
CA GLY A 224 0.25 -19.82 7.09
C GLY A 224 -0.96 -19.75 8.03
N ILE A 225 -0.71 -19.47 9.32
CA ILE A 225 -1.74 -19.46 10.37
C ILE A 225 -1.87 -18.09 11.02
N MET A 226 -3.09 -17.73 11.42
CA MET A 226 -3.30 -16.57 12.30
C MET A 226 -2.82 -16.93 13.71
N LEU A 227 -2.00 -16.07 14.30
CA LEU A 227 -1.63 -16.21 15.71
C LEU A 227 -2.81 -15.81 16.61
N PRO A 228 -2.93 -16.37 17.82
CA PRO A 228 -4.06 -16.07 18.70
C PRO A 228 -4.20 -14.58 19.00
N GLY A 229 -5.42 -14.07 18.85
CA GLY A 229 -5.79 -12.72 19.29
C GLY A 229 -6.16 -11.76 18.17
N THR A 230 -6.77 -10.66 18.58
CA THR A 230 -6.99 -9.46 17.78
C THR A 230 -6.66 -8.30 18.71
N HIS A 231 -5.79 -7.41 18.26
CA HIS A 231 -5.21 -6.40 19.13
C HIS A 231 -5.78 -5.03 18.80
N SER A 232 -6.49 -4.44 19.75
CA SER A 232 -6.96 -3.06 19.65
C SER A 232 -5.87 -2.12 20.17
N ILE A 233 -5.50 -1.11 19.37
CA ILE A 233 -4.46 -0.14 19.64
C ILE A 233 -5.12 1.24 19.66
N PRO A 234 -5.15 1.95 20.81
CA PRO A 234 -5.81 3.24 20.89
C PRO A 234 -5.14 4.30 20.01
N ALA A 235 -5.83 5.40 19.76
CA ALA A 235 -5.30 6.57 19.06
C ALA A 235 -4.01 7.07 19.74
N GLY A 236 -2.97 7.35 18.94
CA GLY A 236 -1.64 7.71 19.43
C GLY A 236 -0.90 6.62 20.22
N GLY A 237 -1.46 5.39 20.27
CA GLY A 237 -0.95 4.28 21.07
C GLY A 237 0.01 3.37 20.31
N ALA A 238 0.44 2.30 20.99
CA ALA A 238 1.25 1.25 20.37
C ALA A 238 0.92 -0.13 20.96
N LEU A 239 1.08 -1.16 20.13
CA LEU A 239 1.12 -2.56 20.52
C LEU A 239 2.57 -3.02 20.61
N TYR A 240 2.90 -3.74 21.68
CA TYR A 240 4.18 -4.42 21.84
C TYR A 240 3.92 -5.87 22.22
N ILE A 241 4.54 -6.80 21.49
CA ILE A 241 4.45 -8.24 21.77
C ILE A 241 5.86 -8.80 21.91
N ASP A 242 6.14 -9.40 23.06
CA ASP A 242 7.38 -10.12 23.34
C ASP A 242 7.22 -11.60 22.97
N ASP A 243 8.02 -12.04 21.99
CA ASP A 243 8.04 -13.39 21.43
C ASP A 243 6.68 -13.99 21.07
N PRO A 244 6.02 -13.50 19.99
CA PRO A 244 4.72 -14.01 19.55
C PRO A 244 4.77 -15.49 19.11
N LEU A 245 5.96 -16.08 18.98
CA LEU A 245 6.18 -17.44 18.52
C LEU A 245 6.58 -18.40 19.65
N ALA A 246 6.58 -17.96 20.91
CA ALA A 246 7.02 -18.75 22.05
C ALA A 246 6.29 -20.11 22.17
N ASP A 247 4.98 -20.13 21.91
CA ASP A 247 4.17 -21.36 21.96
C ASP A 247 4.51 -22.36 20.84
N SER A 248 5.22 -21.91 19.81
CA SER A 248 5.67 -22.73 18.68
C SER A 248 7.18 -23.00 18.72
N ASN A 249 7.87 -22.70 19.82
CA ASN A 249 9.30 -22.93 19.95
C ASN A 249 9.64 -24.44 19.92
N PRO A 250 10.59 -24.91 19.08
CA PRO A 250 11.42 -24.12 18.18
C PRO A 250 10.76 -23.87 16.81
N THR A 251 10.79 -22.63 16.34
CA THR A 251 10.30 -22.27 15.00
C THR A 251 11.02 -21.05 14.40
N SER A 252 11.00 -20.97 13.07
CA SER A 252 11.41 -19.78 12.31
C SER A 252 10.57 -19.67 11.04
N GLY A 253 10.50 -18.48 10.46
CA GLY A 253 9.66 -18.21 9.30
C GLY A 253 9.56 -16.72 9.00
N LEU A 254 8.46 -16.33 8.39
CA LEU A 254 8.06 -14.93 8.25
C LEU A 254 6.79 -14.65 9.06
N ILE A 255 6.57 -13.39 9.41
CA ILE A 255 5.32 -12.91 9.97
C ILE A 255 4.72 -11.90 9.00
N TYR A 256 3.40 -11.80 8.96
CA TYR A 256 2.77 -10.59 8.44
C TYR A 256 1.68 -10.12 9.39
N ILE A 257 1.43 -8.80 9.39
CA ILE A 257 0.46 -8.16 10.26
C ILE A 257 -0.52 -7.39 9.39
N THR A 258 -1.82 -7.59 9.58
CA THR A 258 -2.83 -6.71 9.01
C THR A 258 -3.18 -5.65 10.04
N VAL A 259 -3.16 -4.38 9.62
CA VAL A 259 -3.56 -3.24 10.45
C VAL A 259 -4.58 -2.44 9.67
N ASP A 260 -5.75 -2.17 10.26
CA ASP A 260 -6.83 -1.40 9.65
C ASP A 260 -6.55 0.13 9.67
N SER A 261 -5.32 0.51 9.29
CA SER A 261 -4.89 1.90 9.17
C SER A 261 -3.69 2.02 8.24
N GLY A 262 -3.80 2.93 7.26
CA GLY A 262 -2.70 3.35 6.39
C GLY A 262 -1.64 4.20 7.08
N GLU A 263 -1.93 4.73 8.27
CA GLU A 263 -0.99 5.55 9.04
C GLU A 263 -0.17 4.74 10.03
N ALA A 264 -0.63 3.54 10.40
CA ALA A 264 0.06 2.69 11.34
C ALA A 264 1.38 2.17 10.76
N VAL A 265 2.41 2.04 11.61
CA VAL A 265 3.74 1.54 11.19
C VAL A 265 4.10 0.30 11.97
N VAL A 266 4.63 -0.71 11.28
CA VAL A 266 5.07 -1.97 11.88
C VAL A 266 6.59 -2.08 11.80
N SER A 267 7.21 -2.42 12.92
CA SER A 267 8.63 -2.76 12.98
C SER A 267 8.84 -3.93 13.93
N THR A 268 9.87 -4.72 13.66
CA THR A 268 10.22 -5.86 14.51
C THR A 268 11.70 -5.91 14.78
N ARG A 269 12.10 -6.79 15.69
CA ARG A 269 13.47 -7.26 15.77
C ARG A 269 13.49 -8.74 16.05
N THR A 270 14.48 -9.43 15.51
CA THR A 270 14.82 -10.80 15.91
C THR A 270 16.16 -10.76 16.62
N PHE A 271 16.18 -11.18 17.88
CA PHE A 271 17.30 -10.95 18.79
C PHE A 271 17.60 -12.18 19.63
N ASN A 272 18.80 -12.22 20.18
CA ASN A 272 19.25 -13.22 21.14
C ASN A 272 19.55 -12.56 22.50
N LEU A 273 19.51 -13.35 23.57
CA LEU A 273 20.01 -12.99 24.89
C LEU A 273 21.49 -13.39 25.03
N GLY A 274 22.32 -12.43 25.42
CA GLY A 274 23.71 -12.63 25.81
C GLY A 274 23.88 -12.73 27.32
N GLU A 275 25.14 -12.76 27.77
CA GLU A 275 25.47 -12.78 29.20
C GLU A 275 24.87 -11.59 29.95
N MET A 276 24.51 -11.79 31.22
CA MET A 276 23.96 -10.78 32.12
C MET A 276 22.72 -10.03 31.59
N GLY A 277 21.96 -10.62 30.65
CA GLY A 277 20.75 -10.03 30.09
C GLY A 277 21.00 -9.01 28.97
N SER A 278 22.22 -8.96 28.43
CA SER A 278 22.50 -8.22 27.20
C SER A 278 21.67 -8.77 26.02
N THR A 279 21.38 -7.94 25.03
CA THR A 279 20.71 -8.37 23.80
C THR A 279 21.47 -7.89 22.59
N TYR A 280 21.55 -8.74 21.59
CA TYR A 280 22.07 -8.41 20.26
C TYR A 280 21.16 -9.07 19.22
N GLY A 281 21.17 -8.57 17.99
CA GLY A 281 20.13 -8.91 17.04
C GLY A 281 19.92 -7.83 15.99
N GLN A 282 18.90 -8.06 15.18
CA GLN A 282 18.64 -7.24 14.01
C GLN A 282 17.24 -6.65 14.03
N GLY A 283 17.15 -5.34 13.80
CA GLY A 283 15.90 -4.65 13.52
C GLY A 283 15.45 -4.95 12.10
N ILE A 284 14.19 -5.35 11.95
CA ILE A 284 13.60 -5.74 10.67
C ILE A 284 12.37 -4.83 10.46
N PRO A 285 12.45 -3.85 9.55
CA PRO A 285 11.31 -2.99 9.24
C PRO A 285 10.20 -3.81 8.57
N GLY A 286 8.95 -3.50 8.87
CA GLY A 286 7.82 -4.04 8.14
C GLY A 286 7.78 -3.45 6.73
N ILE A 287 7.39 -4.27 5.75
CA ILE A 287 7.22 -3.87 4.35
C ILE A 287 5.71 -3.78 4.07
N PRO A 288 5.15 -2.59 3.80
CA PRO A 288 3.74 -2.43 3.47
C PRO A 288 3.45 -2.98 2.07
N LEU A 289 2.68 -4.07 1.98
CA LEU A 289 2.46 -4.81 0.73
C LEU A 289 1.51 -4.10 -0.26
N ASP A 290 0.71 -3.15 0.22
CA ASP A 290 -0.18 -2.32 -0.59
C ASP A 290 0.57 -1.30 -1.47
N THR A 291 1.73 -0.85 -1.01
CA THR A 291 2.60 0.09 -1.73
C THR A 291 3.85 -0.58 -2.32
N ALA A 292 4.14 -1.82 -1.93
CA ALA A 292 5.29 -2.55 -2.42
C ALA A 292 5.14 -2.91 -3.91
N GLN A 293 6.11 -2.48 -4.72
CA GLN A 293 6.15 -2.79 -6.14
C GLN A 293 6.92 -4.10 -6.37
N PRO A 294 6.36 -5.07 -7.10
CA PRO A 294 7.11 -6.25 -7.51
C PRO A 294 8.20 -5.84 -8.51
N SER A 295 9.39 -6.42 -8.39
CA SER A 295 10.47 -6.26 -9.39
C SER A 295 10.95 -7.61 -9.88
N SER A 296 11.51 -7.63 -11.10
CA SER A 296 12.21 -8.79 -11.63
C SER A 296 13.62 -8.93 -11.06
N SER A 297 14.18 -7.87 -10.45
CA SER A 297 15.51 -7.90 -9.83
C SER A 297 15.59 -6.98 -8.61
N ILE A 298 16.27 -7.45 -7.57
CA ILE A 298 16.55 -6.68 -6.35
C ILE A 298 18.03 -6.80 -5.98
N ILE A 299 18.56 -5.76 -5.34
CA ILE A 299 19.96 -5.65 -4.93
C ILE A 299 20.06 -5.61 -3.41
N ILE A 300 20.94 -6.42 -2.83
CA ILE A 300 21.28 -6.37 -1.40
C ILE A 300 22.73 -5.92 -1.28
N PRO A 301 22.99 -4.65 -0.89
CA PRO A 301 24.35 -4.14 -0.70
C PRO A 301 24.95 -4.65 0.62
N LEU A 302 26.16 -4.18 0.96
CA LEU A 302 26.77 -4.39 2.28
C LEU A 302 26.79 -5.85 2.74
N VAL A 303 27.08 -6.79 1.83
CA VAL A 303 27.26 -8.20 2.19
C VAL A 303 28.72 -8.58 2.22
N HIS A 304 29.05 -9.46 3.17
CA HIS A 304 30.43 -9.81 3.47
C HIS A 304 30.53 -11.31 3.80
N SER A 305 31.67 -11.90 3.45
CA SER A 305 32.07 -13.24 3.85
C SER A 305 33.56 -13.21 4.13
N VAL A 306 33.91 -13.07 5.40
CA VAL A 306 35.31 -13.08 5.87
C VAL A 306 35.44 -14.29 6.78
N PRO A 307 36.19 -15.33 6.41
CA PRO A 307 36.20 -16.59 7.16
C PRO A 307 36.51 -16.41 8.65
N ASN A 308 35.64 -16.95 9.52
CA ASN A 308 35.72 -16.85 10.98
C ASN A 308 35.57 -15.43 11.53
N VAL A 309 35.05 -14.50 10.72
CA VAL A 309 34.75 -13.12 11.13
C VAL A 309 33.31 -12.79 10.77
N PHE A 310 32.91 -12.97 9.51
CA PHE A 310 31.55 -12.73 9.05
C PHE A 310 31.07 -13.79 8.08
N HIS A 311 29.80 -14.18 8.21
CA HIS A 311 29.06 -14.89 7.16
C HIS A 311 27.75 -14.18 6.83
N THR A 312 27.29 -14.33 5.59
CA THR A 312 26.00 -13.78 5.15
C THR A 312 24.98 -14.89 4.99
N ASN A 313 23.84 -14.79 5.66
CA ASN A 313 22.63 -15.57 5.40
C ASN A 313 21.72 -14.79 4.43
N LEU A 314 21.06 -15.48 3.51
CA LEU A 314 20.10 -14.88 2.57
C LEU A 314 18.70 -15.44 2.84
N GLY A 315 17.76 -14.58 3.19
CA GLY A 315 16.34 -14.93 3.22
C GLY A 315 15.65 -14.53 1.93
N ILE A 316 14.81 -15.41 1.39
CA ILE A 316 13.96 -15.15 0.23
C ILE A 316 12.52 -15.44 0.65
N VAL A 317 11.62 -14.50 0.38
CA VAL A 317 10.21 -14.58 0.79
C VAL A 317 9.26 -14.29 -0.36
N GLN A 318 8.08 -14.92 -0.32
CA GLN A 318 6.97 -14.65 -1.24
C GLN A 318 5.63 -14.63 -0.48
N THR A 319 4.70 -13.80 -0.92
CA THR A 319 3.39 -13.60 -0.28
C THR A 319 2.24 -14.15 -1.12
N SER A 320 2.47 -15.31 -1.75
CA SER A 320 1.50 -15.98 -2.60
C SER A 320 1.69 -17.49 -2.59
N ALA A 321 0.61 -18.23 -2.88
CA ALA A 321 0.72 -19.65 -3.20
C ALA A 321 1.37 -19.82 -4.57
N GLY A 322 2.47 -20.57 -4.67
CA GLY A 322 3.17 -20.79 -5.94
C GLY A 322 4.64 -21.15 -5.78
N SER A 323 5.31 -21.37 -6.91
CA SER A 323 6.76 -21.53 -6.96
C SER A 323 7.45 -20.22 -7.35
N LEU A 324 8.64 -20.01 -6.80
CA LEU A 324 9.57 -18.95 -7.15
C LEU A 324 10.91 -19.58 -7.54
N LEU A 325 11.47 -19.11 -8.64
CA LEU A 325 12.80 -19.47 -9.11
C LEU A 325 13.65 -18.21 -9.16
N ALA A 326 14.60 -18.09 -8.23
CA ALA A 326 15.50 -16.95 -8.14
C ALA A 326 16.91 -17.31 -8.58
N ARG A 327 17.51 -16.49 -9.43
CA ARG A 327 18.96 -16.51 -9.69
C ARG A 327 19.63 -15.53 -8.74
N VAL A 328 20.59 -16.00 -7.98
CA VAL A 328 21.37 -15.23 -7.02
C VAL A 328 22.78 -15.07 -7.56
N THR A 329 23.26 -13.84 -7.67
CA THR A 329 24.62 -13.50 -8.13
C THR A 329 25.32 -12.68 -7.07
N ILE A 330 26.54 -13.11 -6.69
CA ILE A 330 27.42 -12.37 -5.78
C ILE A 330 28.40 -11.55 -6.61
N HIS A 331 28.46 -10.25 -6.36
CA HIS A 331 29.40 -9.32 -6.97
C HIS A 331 30.46 -8.87 -5.96
N ALA A 332 31.71 -8.85 -6.39
CA ALA A 332 32.81 -8.23 -5.65
C ALA A 332 32.75 -6.70 -5.78
N PRO A 333 33.42 -5.94 -4.88
CA PRO A 333 33.53 -4.48 -5.00
C PRO A 333 34.12 -3.99 -6.32
N SER A 334 34.95 -4.82 -6.96
CA SER A 334 35.54 -4.54 -8.28
C SER A 334 34.53 -4.63 -9.43
N GLY A 335 33.30 -5.10 -9.17
CA GLY A 335 32.28 -5.39 -10.16
C GLY A 335 32.34 -6.79 -10.76
N SER A 336 33.37 -7.59 -10.47
CA SER A 336 33.46 -8.96 -10.96
C SER A 336 32.44 -9.88 -10.28
N ILE A 337 31.84 -10.79 -11.03
CA ILE A 337 30.99 -11.84 -10.49
C ILE A 337 31.86 -12.86 -9.75
N VAL A 338 31.52 -13.13 -8.49
CA VAL A 338 32.17 -14.12 -7.64
C VAL A 338 31.50 -15.48 -7.80
N ALA A 339 30.17 -15.53 -7.78
CA ALA A 339 29.41 -16.76 -7.95
C ALA A 339 27.98 -16.46 -8.41
N THR A 340 27.38 -17.41 -9.12
CA THR A 340 25.96 -17.38 -9.52
C THR A 340 25.32 -18.74 -9.27
N LYS A 341 24.13 -18.77 -8.70
CA LYS A 341 23.38 -20.01 -8.41
C LYS A 341 21.88 -19.76 -8.43
N THR A 342 21.11 -20.76 -8.84
CA THR A 342 19.65 -20.69 -8.86
C THR A 342 19.05 -21.43 -7.66
N TYR A 343 18.03 -20.83 -7.06
CA TYR A 343 17.27 -21.36 -5.94
C TYR A 343 15.78 -21.45 -6.32
N ALA A 344 15.23 -22.66 -6.24
CA ALA A 344 13.79 -22.89 -6.39
C ALA A 344 13.16 -22.99 -4.99
N GLN A 345 12.00 -22.36 -4.80
CA GLN A 345 11.22 -22.50 -3.57
C GLN A 345 9.72 -22.54 -3.88
N THR A 346 8.98 -23.31 -3.09
CA THR A 346 7.51 -23.30 -3.05
C THR A 346 6.97 -22.76 -1.73
N ALA A 347 7.79 -22.79 -0.67
CA ALA A 347 7.47 -22.22 0.62
C ALA A 347 7.43 -20.68 0.56
N ALA A 348 6.67 -20.06 1.46
CA ALA A 348 6.62 -18.60 1.57
C ALA A 348 7.92 -17.99 2.11
N PHE A 349 8.68 -18.78 2.88
CA PHE A 349 9.93 -18.37 3.50
C PHE A 349 11.00 -19.45 3.30
N ASN A 350 12.18 -19.03 2.84
CA ASN A 350 13.39 -19.83 2.85
C ASN A 350 14.59 -18.99 3.28
N GLN A 351 15.49 -19.59 4.07
CA GLN A 351 16.77 -18.98 4.43
C GLN A 351 17.90 -19.91 4.01
N ILE A 352 18.82 -19.35 3.23
CA ILE A 352 20.07 -19.98 2.81
C ILE A 352 21.15 -19.53 3.80
N ASN A 353 21.59 -20.46 4.64
CA ASN A 353 22.65 -20.18 5.61
C ASN A 353 24.02 -20.14 4.93
N ASN A 354 24.86 -19.19 5.34
CA ASN A 354 26.21 -18.96 4.82
C ASN A 354 26.25 -19.04 3.29
N LEU A 355 25.58 -18.09 2.64
CA LEU A 355 25.33 -18.05 1.20
C LEU A 355 26.63 -18.23 0.39
N PHE A 356 27.70 -17.55 0.79
CA PHE A 356 28.99 -17.61 0.09
C PHE A 356 29.56 -19.03 0.10
N ALA A 357 29.58 -19.70 1.26
CA ALA A 357 29.96 -21.10 1.33
C ALA A 357 28.98 -22.01 0.56
N ASN A 358 27.67 -21.74 0.64
CA ASN A 358 26.63 -22.49 -0.09
C ASN A 358 26.79 -22.41 -1.61
N MET A 359 27.31 -21.30 -2.12
CA MET A 359 27.59 -21.05 -3.53
C MET A 359 29.01 -21.47 -3.95
N GLY A 360 29.81 -22.03 -3.04
CA GLY A 360 31.14 -22.56 -3.34
C GLY A 360 32.26 -21.51 -3.37
N VAL A 361 32.05 -20.31 -2.83
CA VAL A 361 33.07 -19.26 -2.73
C VAL A 361 34.20 -19.65 -1.76
N GLY A 362 33.96 -20.61 -0.87
CA GLY A 362 34.97 -21.22 0.00
C GLY A 362 35.54 -20.22 1.01
N GLY A 363 36.86 -20.30 1.25
CA GLY A 363 37.58 -19.41 2.17
C GLY A 363 37.96 -18.04 1.58
N GLN A 364 37.42 -17.66 0.42
CA GLN A 364 37.69 -16.35 -0.15
C GLN A 364 37.03 -15.27 0.70
N SER A 365 37.81 -14.27 1.09
CA SER A 365 37.29 -13.05 1.71
C SER A 365 36.60 -12.19 0.65
N VAL A 366 35.33 -11.88 0.86
CA VAL A 366 34.59 -10.88 0.06
C VAL A 366 34.06 -9.84 1.03
N GLU A 367 34.61 -8.63 0.97
CA GLU A 367 34.25 -7.51 1.83
C GLU A 367 33.74 -6.36 0.96
N GLY A 368 32.58 -5.78 1.28
CA GLY A 368 31.96 -4.71 0.48
C GLY A 368 31.30 -5.21 -0.81
N GLY A 369 30.95 -6.49 -0.88
CA GLY A 369 30.22 -7.06 -2.00
C GLY A 369 28.73 -6.70 -1.97
N TRP A 370 28.02 -7.10 -3.02
CA TRP A 370 26.57 -6.99 -3.11
C TRP A 370 25.98 -8.23 -3.80
N ILE A 371 24.71 -8.51 -3.54
CA ILE A 371 23.98 -9.63 -4.13
C ILE A 371 22.91 -9.07 -5.07
N GLU A 372 22.84 -9.61 -6.29
CA GLU A 372 21.66 -9.50 -7.14
C GLU A 372 20.79 -10.74 -6.95
N VAL A 373 19.49 -10.55 -6.72
CA VAL A 373 18.50 -11.62 -6.75
C VAL A 373 17.53 -11.31 -7.88
N GLU A 374 17.48 -12.18 -8.88
CA GLU A 374 16.62 -12.03 -10.06
C GLU A 374 15.52 -13.09 -10.03
N LEU A 375 14.26 -12.68 -10.20
CA LEU A 375 13.14 -13.60 -10.43
C LEU A 375 13.18 -14.08 -11.89
N ILE A 376 13.58 -15.33 -12.10
CA ILE A 376 13.72 -15.94 -13.43
C ILE A 376 12.64 -16.97 -13.74
N GLY A 377 11.71 -17.20 -12.82
CA GLY A 377 10.54 -18.06 -13.02
C GLY A 377 9.59 -18.04 -11.82
N GLY A 378 8.32 -18.34 -12.07
CA GLY A 378 7.25 -18.14 -11.11
C GLY A 378 6.56 -16.77 -11.28
N SER A 379 5.44 -16.60 -10.60
CA SER A 379 4.64 -15.35 -10.65
C SER A 379 4.06 -15.04 -9.26
N PRO A 380 4.92 -14.81 -8.25
CA PRO A 380 4.44 -14.48 -6.92
C PRO A 380 3.71 -13.13 -6.94
N ALA A 381 2.67 -12.98 -6.11
CA ALA A 381 1.95 -11.70 -5.99
C ALA A 381 2.88 -10.58 -5.51
N TYR A 382 3.73 -10.90 -4.54
CA TYR A 382 4.89 -10.11 -4.16
C TYR A 382 5.99 -11.03 -3.63
N TRP A 383 7.24 -10.63 -3.80
CA TRP A 383 8.41 -11.32 -3.30
C TRP A 383 9.50 -10.32 -2.95
N THR A 384 10.38 -10.70 -2.03
CA THR A 384 11.57 -9.92 -1.68
C THR A 384 12.65 -10.83 -1.09
N ALA A 385 13.80 -10.25 -0.77
CA ALA A 385 14.89 -10.90 -0.07
C ALA A 385 15.52 -9.96 0.94
N TYR A 386 16.31 -10.51 1.84
CA TYR A 386 17.14 -9.76 2.77
C TYR A 386 18.41 -10.54 3.08
N ALA A 387 19.44 -9.86 3.55
CA ALA A 387 20.61 -10.49 4.13
C ALA A 387 20.67 -10.29 5.64
N SER A 388 21.19 -11.30 6.34
CA SER A 388 21.72 -11.15 7.70
C SER A 388 23.22 -11.38 7.63
N VAL A 389 24.01 -10.32 7.82
CA VAL A 389 25.47 -10.41 7.94
C VAL A 389 25.78 -10.65 9.41
N VAL A 390 26.30 -11.83 9.72
CA VAL A 390 26.49 -12.31 11.09
C VAL A 390 27.97 -12.29 11.43
N ASP A 391 28.31 -11.67 12.56
CA ASP A 391 29.62 -11.77 13.17
C ASP A 391 29.81 -13.17 13.77
N ASP A 392 30.81 -13.92 13.30
CA ASP A 392 31.06 -15.32 13.69
C ASP A 392 31.49 -15.47 15.16
N LEU A 393 32.07 -14.43 15.75
CA LEU A 393 32.60 -14.46 17.12
C LEU A 393 31.48 -14.26 18.15
N THR A 394 30.58 -13.34 17.87
CA THR A 394 29.50 -12.92 18.77
C THR A 394 28.15 -13.54 18.42
N GLY A 395 27.97 -13.93 17.16
CA GLY A 395 26.68 -14.29 16.59
C GLY A 395 25.77 -13.10 16.30
N ASP A 396 26.27 -11.86 16.38
CA ASP A 396 25.47 -10.65 16.18
C ASP A 396 25.14 -10.42 14.70
N PRO A 397 23.85 -10.38 14.32
CA PRO A 397 23.44 -10.16 12.95
C PRO A 397 23.16 -8.68 12.67
N THR A 398 23.58 -8.22 11.50
CA THR A 398 23.09 -6.98 10.90
C THR A 398 22.11 -7.30 9.78
N TYR A 399 20.89 -6.76 9.85
CA TYR A 399 19.90 -6.86 8.77
C TYR A 399 20.27 -5.91 7.64
N VAL A 400 20.22 -6.41 6.41
CA VAL A 400 20.38 -5.61 5.20
C VAL A 400 19.18 -5.82 4.28
N ALA A 401 18.44 -4.74 4.07
CA ALA A 401 17.27 -4.72 3.20
C ALA A 401 17.69 -4.82 1.72
N ALA A 402 16.85 -5.47 0.93
CA ALA A 402 16.94 -5.36 -0.52
C ALA A 402 16.42 -4.00 -1.01
N VAL A 403 17.00 -3.54 -2.11
CA VAL A 403 16.61 -2.33 -2.84
C VAL A 403 16.11 -2.76 -4.23
N VAL A 404 14.95 -2.23 -4.64
CA VAL A 404 14.39 -2.50 -5.96
C VAL A 404 15.24 -1.83 -7.04
N ARG A 405 15.53 -2.58 -8.11
CA ARG A 405 16.20 -2.07 -9.31
C ARG A 405 15.19 -1.64 -10.37
#